data_AF-A0A2P4PLZ7-F1
#
_entry.id   AF-A0A2P4PLZ7-F1
#
_cell.length_a   1.000
_cell.length_b   1.000
_cell.length_c   1.000
_cell.angle_alpha   90.00
_cell.angle_beta   90.00
_cell.angle_gamma   90.00
#
_symmetry.space_group_name_H-M   'P 1'
#
loop_
_entity.id
_entity.type
_entity.pdbx_description
1 polymer ?
#
loop_
_entity_poly.entity_id
_entity_poly.type
_entity_poly.pdbx_seq_one_letter_code
_entity_poly.pdbx_strand_id
1 'polypeptide(L)' 'MKETYEKQISLPKINSTGMEIVLEYTYTGSIKEESLTKDNIVEAFYAVDYFQLSDLKNFITKT' A
#
# COMPACT_ATOMS: atom_id res chain seq x y z
N MET A 1 -8.45 -18.91 10.73
CA MET A 1 -8.99 -18.13 9.59
C MET A 1 -9.73 -19.09 8.69
N LYS A 2 -10.94 -18.77 8.21
CA LYS A 2 -11.46 -19.46 7.02
C LYS A 2 -10.60 -18.96 5.87
N GLU A 3 -9.54 -19.70 5.55
CA GLU A 3 -8.88 -19.56 4.27
C GLU A 3 -9.91 -19.99 3.23
N THR A 4 -10.65 -19.03 2.72
CA THR A 4 -11.41 -19.25 1.50
C THR A 4 -10.37 -19.50 0.41
N TYR A 5 -10.37 -20.69 -0.21
CA TYR A 5 -9.51 -21.05 -1.34
C TYR A 5 -9.81 -20.23 -2.62
N GLU A 6 -10.32 -19.02 -2.45
CA GLU A 6 -10.59 -18.08 -3.53
C GLU A 6 -9.26 -17.51 -4.02
N LYS A 7 -9.07 -17.55 -5.33
CA LYS A 7 -7.86 -17.04 -6.00
C LYS A 7 -7.83 -15.52 -6.10
N GLN A 8 -8.94 -14.86 -5.75
CA GLN A 8 -9.12 -13.42 -5.89
C GLN A 8 -9.76 -12.87 -4.62
N ILE A 9 -9.30 -11.68 -4.24
CA ILE A 9 -9.93 -10.87 -3.20
C ILE A 9 -10.33 -9.53 -3.80
N SER A 10 -11.38 -8.91 -3.27
CA SER A 10 -11.80 -7.56 -3.67
C SER A 10 -11.55 -6.59 -2.52
N LEU A 11 -10.89 -5.48 -2.83
CA LEU A 11 -10.61 -4.39 -1.89
C LEU A 11 -11.27 -3.12 -2.42
N PRO A 12 -12.57 -2.90 -2.14
CA PRO A 12 -13.35 -1.86 -2.80
C PRO A 12 -12.89 -0.43 -2.48
N LYS A 13 -12.08 -0.25 -1.44
CA LYS A 13 -11.60 1.06 -0.98
C LYS A 13 -10.17 1.38 -1.45
N ILE A 14 -9.48 0.42 -2.07
CA ILE A 14 -8.06 0.54 -2.40
C ILE A 14 -7.93 0.57 -3.92
N ASN A 15 -7.27 1.61 -4.44
CA ASN A 15 -6.95 1.68 -5.86
C ASN A 15 -5.67 0.89 -6.19
N SER A 16 -5.43 0.68 -7.48
CA SER A 16 -4.29 -0.08 -7.97
C SER A 16 -2.95 0.51 -7.52
N THR A 17 -2.80 1.84 -7.56
CA THR A 17 -1.52 2.51 -7.25
C THR A 17 -1.15 2.38 -5.78
N GLY A 18 -2.10 2.54 -4.87
CA GLY A 18 -1.90 2.32 -3.44
C GLY A 18 -1.59 0.84 -3.14
N MET A 19 -2.24 -0.09 -3.84
CA MET A 19 -1.95 -1.52 -3.69
C MET A 19 -0.55 -1.89 -4.20
N GLU A 20 -0.11 -1.29 -5.31
CA GLU A 20 1.24 -1.48 -5.85
C GLU A 20 2.31 -1.09 -4.83
N ILE A 21 2.15 0.07 -4.18
CA ILE A 21 3.05 0.55 -3.12
C ILE A 21 3.06 -0.39 -1.90
N VAL A 22 1.89 -0.83 -1.46
CA VAL A 22 1.76 -1.77 -0.34
C VAL A 22 2.48 -3.08 -0.66
N LEU A 23 2.32 -3.61 -1.88
CA LEU A 23 2.98 -4.84 -2.31
C LEU A 23 4.49 -4.66 -2.41
N GLU A 24 4.97 -3.58 -3.02
CA GLU A 24 6.40 -3.28 -3.12
C GLU A 24 7.06 -3.27 -1.74
N TYR A 25 6.48 -2.53 -0.79
CA TYR A 25 7.00 -2.48 0.58
C TYR A 25 6.92 -3.84 1.29
N THR A 26 5.81 -4.55 1.15
CA THR A 26 5.62 -5.85 1.82
C THR A 26 6.62 -6.90 1.32
N TYR A 27 6.96 -6.89 0.02
CA TYR A 27 7.89 -7.85 -0.56
C TYR A 27 9.36 -7.45 -0.41
N THR A 28 9.69 -6.16 -0.47
CA THR A 28 11.08 -5.70 -0.48
C THR A 28 11.54 -5.08 0.85
N GLY A 29 10.61 -4.74 1.74
CA GLY A 29 10.89 -3.98 2.96
C GLY A 29 11.23 -2.50 2.71
N SER A 30 11.09 -2.02 1.46
CA SER A 30 11.44 -0.66 1.06
C SER A 30 10.53 -0.15 -0.05
N ILE A 31 10.61 1.14 -0.37
CA ILE A 31 9.95 1.73 -1.54
C ILE A 31 11.00 2.47 -2.34
N LYS A 32 10.97 2.32 -3.66
CA LYS A 32 11.80 3.11 -4.56
C LYS A 32 11.36 4.57 -4.55
N GLU A 33 12.34 5.45 -4.64
CA GLU A 33 12.11 6.91 -4.65
C GLU A 33 11.16 7.34 -5.78
N GLU A 34 11.20 6.65 -6.92
CA GLU A 34 10.32 6.90 -8.09
C GLU A 34 8.89 6.37 -7.93
N SER A 35 8.64 5.45 -7.00
CA SER A 35 7.32 4.85 -6.78
C SER A 35 6.37 5.80 -6.07
N LEU A 36 6.87 6.71 -5.23
CA LEU A 36 6.08 7.70 -4.50
C LEU A 36 6.19 9.07 -5.16
N THR A 37 5.10 9.58 -5.71
CA THR A 37 5.03 10.87 -6.39
C THR A 37 3.92 11.74 -5.80
N LYS A 38 3.93 13.04 -6.11
CA LYS A 38 2.87 13.96 -5.66
C LYS A 38 1.48 13.55 -6.14
N ASP A 39 1.40 12.84 -7.26
CA ASP A 39 0.14 12.44 -7.87
C ASP A 39 -0.45 11.18 -7.25
N ASN A 40 0.34 10.37 -6.54
CA ASN A 40 -0.11 9.11 -5.95
C ASN A 40 0.01 9.04 -4.41
N ILE A 41 0.57 10.08 -3.79
CA ILE A 41 0.86 10.08 -2.35
C ILE A 41 -0.39 9.94 -1.48
N VAL A 42 -1.53 10.48 -1.95
CA VAL A 42 -2.82 10.40 -1.23
C VAL A 42 -3.36 8.98 -1.24
N GLU A 43 -3.31 8.35 -2.40
CA GLU A 43 -3.70 6.96 -2.65
C GLU A 43 -2.82 5.98 -1.87
N ALA A 44 -1.50 6.23 -1.89
CA ALA A 44 -0.52 5.48 -1.11
C ALA A 44 -0.83 5.59 0.39
N PHE A 45 -1.04 6.80 0.90
CA PHE A 45 -1.36 7.02 2.30
C PHE A 45 -2.63 6.27 2.72
N TYR A 46 -3.69 6.34 1.92
CA TYR A 46 -4.95 5.66 2.22
C TYR A 46 -4.78 4.13 2.24
N ALA A 47 -4.02 3.57 1.30
CA ALA A 47 -3.75 2.13 1.25
C ALA A 47 -2.93 1.67 2.46
N VAL A 48 -1.87 2.39 2.79
CA VAL A 48 -0.98 2.07 3.89
C VAL A 48 -1.68 2.18 5.25
N ASP A 49 -2.59 3.15 5.40
CA ASP A 49 -3.47 3.26 6.57
C ASP A 49 -4.44 2.08 6.67
N TYR A 50 -5.07 1.67 5.56
CA TYR A 50 -5.99 0.53 5.51
C TYR A 50 -5.33 -0.78 5.95
N PHE A 51 -4.08 -1.02 5.51
CA PHE A 51 -3.30 -2.20 5.89
C PHE A 51 -2.52 -2.05 7.21
N GLN A 52 -2.66 -0.91 7.90
CA GLN A 52 -2.02 -0.64 9.19
C GLN A 52 -0.47 -0.73 9.16
N LEU A 53 0.14 -0.40 8.02
CA LEU A 53 1.59 -0.41 7.84
C LEU A 53 2.21 0.87 8.42
N SER A 54 2.34 0.90 9.74
CA SER A 54 2.71 2.11 10.51
C SER A 54 4.05 2.71 10.10
N ASP A 55 5.06 1.89 9.85
CA ASP A 55 6.40 2.36 9.45
C ASP A 55 6.36 3.06 8.09
N LEU A 56 5.64 2.46 7.14
CA LEU A 56 5.45 3.04 5.83
C LEU A 56 4.57 4.30 5.89
N LYS A 57 3.54 4.33 6.74
CA LYS A 57 2.71 5.53 6.93
C LYS A 57 3.56 6.69 7.44
N ASN A 58 4.45 6.42 8.39
CA ASN A 58 5.38 7.40 8.94
C ASN A 58 6.39 7.87 7.88
N PHE A 59 6.84 6.98 6.99
CA PHE A 59 7.72 7.32 5.87
C PHE A 59 7.03 8.28 4.89
N ILE A 60 5.81 7.95 4.45
CA ILE A 60 5.03 8.77 3.52
C ILE A 60 4.73 10.15 4.11
N THR A 61 4.39 10.23 5.41
CA THR A 61 4.05 11.51 6.07
C THR A 61 5.28 12.45 6.20
N LYS A 62 6.50 11.92 6.07
CA LYS A 62 7.74 12.68 6.14
C LYS A 62 8.29 13.10 4.77
N THR A 63 7.72 12.57 3.69
CA THR A 63 8.11 12.88 2.31
C THR A 63 7.39 14.15 1.84
#